data_AF-A0A359KN77-F1
#
_entry.id   AF-A0A359KN77-F1
#
_cell.length_a   1.000
_cell.length_b   1.000
_cell.length_c   1.000
_cell.angle_alpha   90.00
_cell.angle_beta   90.00
_cell.angle_gamma   90.00
#
_symmetry.space_group_name_H-M   'P 1'
#
loop_
_entity.id
_entity.type
_entity.pdbx_description
1 polymer ?
#
loop_
_entity_poly.entity_id
_entity_poly.type
_entity_poly.pdbx_seq_one_letter_code
_entity_poly.pdbx_strand_id
1 'polypeptide(L)' 'MPSGVTGAQALANTIDLARHAERLGYHRVWLAEHHNLPSVASSAPEIMIGQIGRETSRIRIGS' A
#
# COMPACT_ATOMS: atom_id res chain seq x y z
N MET A 1 -10.18 4.83 -2.90
CA MET A 1 -10.43 3.99 -4.09
C MET A 1 -11.31 4.76 -5.04
N PRO A 2 -10.87 5.04 -6.27
CA PRO A 2 -11.71 5.68 -7.28
C PRO A 2 -12.93 4.83 -7.63
N SER A 3 -14.01 5.46 -8.10
CA SER A 3 -15.19 4.75 -8.60
C SER A 3 -14.82 3.76 -9.71
N GLY A 4 -15.37 2.55 -9.65
CA GLY A 4 -15.09 1.48 -10.60
C GLY A 4 -13.83 0.64 -10.30
N VAL A 5 -13.05 0.98 -9.27
CA VAL A 5 -11.89 0.20 -8.83
C VAL A 5 -12.29 -0.76 -7.72
N THR A 6 -11.93 -2.04 -7.84
CA THR A 6 -12.18 -3.05 -6.80
C THR A 6 -11.17 -2.92 -5.65
N GLY A 7 -11.53 -3.44 -4.46
CA GLY A 7 -10.60 -3.53 -3.34
C GLY A 7 -9.30 -4.25 -3.70
N ALA A 8 -9.40 -5.38 -4.38
CA ALA A 8 -8.23 -6.14 -4.85
C ALA A 8 -7.33 -5.30 -5.77
N GLN A 9 -7.91 -4.55 -6.71
CA GLN A 9 -7.14 -3.68 -7.60
C GLN A 9 -6.45 -2.55 -6.82
N ALA A 10 -7.13 -1.97 -5.82
CA ALA A 10 -6.53 -0.92 -4.99
C ALA A 10 -5.36 -1.42 -4.13
N LEU A 11 -5.45 -2.64 -3.60
CA LEU A 11 -4.35 -3.28 -2.86
C LEU A 11 -3.17 -3.59 -3.78
N ALA A 12 -3.42 -4.12 -4.98
CA ALA A 12 -2.38 -4.34 -6.00
C ALA A 12 -1.69 -3.02 -6.39
N ASN A 13 -2.47 -1.96 -6.64
CA ASN A 13 -1.93 -0.63 -6.95
C ASN A 13 -1.06 -0.07 -5.81
N THR A 14 -1.36 -0.41 -4.56
CA THR A 14 -0.54 0.00 -3.40
C THR A 14 0.84 -0.64 -3.43
N ILE A 15 0.91 -1.93 -3.79
CA ILE A 15 2.17 -2.65 -3.96
C ILE A 15 2.97 -2.04 -5.11
N ASP A 16 2.33 -1.82 -6.26
CA ASP A 16 3.00 -1.22 -7.43
C ASP A 16 3.52 0.19 -7.16
N LEU A 17 2.77 0.98 -6.40
CA LEU A 17 3.18 2.31 -5.96
C LEU A 17 4.44 2.23 -5.07
N ALA A 18 4.49 1.31 -4.11
CA ALA A 18 5.66 1.14 -3.25
C ALA A 18 6.91 0.71 -4.05
N ARG A 19 6.76 -0.21 -5.00
CA ARG A 19 7.83 -0.61 -5.92
C ARG A 19 8.32 0.58 -6.75
N HIS A 20 7.39 1.41 -7.22
CA HIS A 20 7.73 2.60 -8.01
C HIS A 20 8.44 3.65 -7.17
N ALA A 21 7.96 3.92 -5.96
CA ALA A 21 8.59 4.83 -5.02
C ALA A 21 10.03 4.37 -4.67
N GLU A 22 10.26 3.07 -4.47
CA GLU A 22 11.61 2.53 -4.27
C GLU A 22 12.52 2.81 -5.48
N ARG A 23 12.03 2.58 -6.72
CA ARG A 23 12.81 2.86 -7.94
C ARG A 23 13.17 4.34 -8.10
N LEU A 24 12.30 5.23 -7.60
CA LEU A 24 12.54 6.67 -7.59
C LEU A 24 13.47 7.14 -6.46
N GLY A 25 13.91 6.24 -5.56
CA GLY A 25 14.83 6.56 -4.47
C GLY A 25 14.15 7.10 -3.21
N TYR A 26 12.84 6.97 -3.07
CA TYR A 26 12.17 7.33 -1.81
C TYR A 26 12.63 6.41 -0.68
N HIS A 27 12.81 6.99 0.51
CA HIS A 27 13.31 6.26 1.68
C HIS A 27 12.22 5.51 2.45
N ARG A 28 10.96 5.96 2.37
CA ARG A 28 9.87 5.40 3.18
C ARG A 28 8.50 5.60 2.54
N VAL A 29 7.63 4.63 2.73
CA VAL A 29 6.16 4.74 2.56
C VAL A 29 5.44 4.53 3.89
N TRP A 30 4.30 5.20 4.05
CA TRP A 30 3.42 5.07 5.22
C TRP A 30 2.06 4.55 4.77
N LEU A 31 1.55 3.53 5.46
CA LEU A 31 0.20 3.02 5.25
C LEU A 31 -0.73 3.65 6.28
N ALA A 32 -1.85 4.20 5.82
CA ALA A 32 -2.84 4.78 6.71
C ALA A 32 -3.94 3.76 7.03
N GLU A 33 -4.32 3.68 8.29
CA GLU A 33 -5.42 2.85 8.75
C GLU A 33 -6.72 3.64 8.81
N HIS A 34 -7.80 3.08 8.24
CA HIS A 34 -9.13 3.66 8.37
C HIS A 34 -10.18 2.57 8.56
N HIS A 35 -11.18 2.88 9.37
CA HIS A 35 -12.32 2.00 9.64
C HIS A 35 -13.59 2.62 9.07
N ASN A 36 -14.50 1.77 8.60
CA ASN A 36 -15.84 2.16 8.15
C ASN A 36 -15.87 3.22 7.02
N LEU A 37 -14.83 3.27 6.18
CA LEU A 37 -14.75 4.10 4.99
C LEU A 37 -14.84 3.22 3.73
N PRO A 38 -15.98 3.18 3.01
CA PRO A 38 -16.16 2.34 1.81
C PRO A 38 -15.15 2.61 0.69
N SER A 39 -14.54 3.80 0.70
CA SER A 39 -13.50 4.19 -0.26
C SER A 39 -12.11 3.68 0.12
N VAL A 40 -11.93 2.97 1.24
CA VAL A 40 -10.65 2.40 1.69
C VAL A 40 -10.69 0.87 1.62
N ALA A 41 -9.66 0.27 1.03
CA ALA A 41 -9.66 -1.14 0.65
C ALA A 41 -9.44 -2.12 1.81
N SER A 42 -8.74 -1.67 2.85
CA SER A 42 -8.34 -2.48 4.01
C SER A 42 -8.14 -1.59 5.22
N SER A 43 -8.47 -2.11 6.40
CA SER A 43 -8.21 -1.52 7.71
C SER A 43 -7.07 -2.21 8.46
N ALA A 44 -6.33 -3.10 7.80
CA ALA A 44 -5.24 -3.90 8.39
C ALA A 44 -3.90 -3.58 7.70
N PRO A 45 -3.26 -2.45 8.05
CA PRO A 45 -2.00 -2.02 7.44
C PRO A 45 -0.87 -3.04 7.64
N GLU A 46 -0.82 -3.76 8.76
CA GLU A 46 0.18 -4.77 9.08
C GLU A 46 0.25 -5.92 8.06
N ILE A 47 -0.90 -6.31 7.49
CA ILE A 47 -0.96 -7.30 6.42
C ILE A 47 -0.31 -6.74 5.15
N MET A 48 -0.60 -5.48 4.82
CA MET A 48 -0.02 -4.82 3.66
C MET A 48 1.47 -4.53 3.83
N ILE A 49 1.95 -4.27 5.05
CA ILE A 49 3.39 -4.15 5.34
C ILE A 49 4.11 -5.43 4.90
N GLY A 50 3.58 -6.60 5.25
CA GLY A 50 4.15 -7.88 4.84
C GLY A 50 4.15 -8.07 3.32
N GLN A 51 3.05 -7.71 2.63
CA GLN A 51 2.96 -7.81 1.18
C GLN A 51 3.96 -6.89 0.46
N ILE A 52 4.03 -5.61 0.88
CA ILE A 52 4.95 -4.64 0.29
C ILE A 52 6.41 -5.03 0.58
N GLY A 53 6.70 -5.49 1.80
CA GLY A 53 8.04 -5.92 2.20
C GLY A 53 8.57 -7.11 1.40
N ARG A 54 7.70 -7.96 0.86
CA ARG A 54 8.09 -9.04 -0.06
C ARG A 54 8.45 -8.55 -1.46
N GLU A 55 7.90 -7.42 -1.88
CA GLU A 55 8.01 -6.88 -3.25
C GLU A 55 9.03 -5.74 -3.38
N THR A 56 9.63 -5.34 -2.26
CA THR A 56 10.57 -4.22 -2.15
C THR A 56 11.81 -4.64 -1.36
N SER A 57 12.93 -3.93 -1.55
CA SER A 57 14.24 -4.36 -1.02
C SER A 57 14.94 -3.32 -0.16
N ARG A 58 14.58 -2.04 -0.29
CA ARG A 58 15.28 -0.91 0.35
C ARG A 58 14.33 0.08 1.01
N ILE A 59 13.15 0.30 0.44
CA ILE A 59 12.20 1.27 0.99
C ILE A 59 11.70 0.80 2.36
N ARG A 60 11.67 1.72 3.33
CA ARG A 60 11.11 1.41 4.66
C ARG A 60 9.60 1.50 4.60
N ILE A 61 8.92 0.63 5.32
CA ILE A 61 7.45 0.61 5.39
C ILE A 61 7.07 0.93 6.84
N GLY A 62 6.12 1.84 7.02
CA GLY A 62 5.54 2.15 8.32
C GLY A 62 4.02 2.19 8.26
N SER A 63 3.40 2.21 9.42
CA SER A 63 1.97 2.48 9.64
C SER A 63 1.80 3.47 10.77
#